data_AF-A0A1X0NWH2-F1
#
_entry.id   AF-A0A1X0NWH2-F1
#
_cell.length_a   1.000
_cell.length_b   1.000
_cell.length_c   1.000
_cell.angle_alpha   90.00
_cell.angle_beta   90.00
_cell.angle_gamma   90.00
#
_symmetry.space_group_name_H-M   'P 1'
#
loop_
_entity.id
_entity.type
_entity.pdbx_description
1 polymer ?
#
loop_
_entity_poly.entity_id
_entity_poly.type
_entity_poly.pdbx_seq_one_letter_code
_entity_poly.pdbx_strand_id
1 'polypeptide(L)'
;MGSSSSKNKNGALIGTPTMTGTMTTPLFNGLLLRIIDERTGTWGFYSNTEDYEFHIFYLFGVDSTLEPFGQTTMTEEDDGIMCEMTLYPLETKKFVQGDVSSYECKIEARPLSEEYFQSHPKVNERKYYRRLVPPKAKSF
;
A
#
# COMPACT_ATOMS: atom_id res chain seq x y z
N MET A 1 -17.56 -9.99 24.85
CA MET A 1 -18.22 -9.15 23.82
C MET A 1 -17.77 -9.69 22.48
N GLY A 2 -18.68 -10.30 21.73
CA GLY A 2 -18.37 -11.06 20.53
C GLY A 2 -18.20 -10.16 19.32
N SER A 3 -17.13 -10.37 18.58
CA SER A 3 -17.00 -9.92 17.19
C SER A 3 -16.89 -11.17 16.34
N SER A 4 -18.04 -11.64 15.85
CA SER A 4 -18.11 -12.66 14.81
C SER A 4 -17.67 -12.00 13.50
N SER A 5 -16.36 -12.01 13.24
CA SER A 5 -15.82 -11.58 11.95
C SER A 5 -16.01 -12.71 10.95
N SER A 6 -17.06 -12.55 10.15
CA SER A 6 -17.30 -13.23 8.88
C SER A 6 -15.98 -13.59 8.18
N LYS A 7 -15.79 -14.88 7.88
CA LYS A 7 -14.76 -15.37 6.96
C LYS A 7 -15.06 -14.82 5.56
N ASN A 8 -14.66 -13.57 5.32
CA ASN A 8 -14.83 -12.98 4.01
C ASN A 8 -13.77 -13.55 3.08
N LYS A 9 -14.21 -14.06 1.93
CA LYS A 9 -13.34 -14.53 0.86
C LYS A 9 -12.45 -13.35 0.46
N ASN A 10 -11.19 -13.36 0.94
CA ASN A 10 -10.18 -12.39 0.53
C ASN A 10 -10.23 -12.30 -1.01
N GLY A 11 -10.40 -11.08 -1.54
CA GLY A 11 -10.39 -10.84 -2.97
C GLY A 11 -9.21 -11.60 -3.58
N ALA A 12 -9.47 -12.36 -4.65
CA ALA A 12 -8.44 -13.18 -5.28
C ALA A 12 -7.23 -12.29 -5.59
N LEU A 13 -6.04 -12.72 -5.17
CA LEU A 13 -4.83 -11.98 -5.48
C LEU A 13 -4.56 -12.12 -6.98
N ILE A 14 -4.34 -10.98 -7.65
CA ILE A 14 -4.00 -10.95 -9.07
C ILE A 14 -2.50 -11.11 -9.30
N GLY A 15 -1.68 -10.93 -8.25
CA GLY A 15 -0.27 -11.29 -8.23
C GLY A 15 0.16 -11.86 -6.89
N THR A 16 1.46 -12.17 -6.76
CA THR A 16 2.01 -12.82 -5.58
C THR A 16 2.89 -11.83 -4.81
N PRO A 17 2.57 -11.53 -3.54
CA PRO A 17 3.45 -10.73 -2.69
C PRO A 17 4.84 -11.38 -2.59
N THR A 18 5.90 -10.60 -2.74
CA THR A 18 7.28 -11.11 -2.59
C THR A 18 7.75 -11.13 -1.13
N MET A 19 7.02 -10.44 -0.25
CA MET A 19 7.20 -10.46 1.20
C MET A 19 6.17 -11.39 1.84
N THR A 20 6.63 -12.19 2.78
CA THR A 20 5.77 -12.94 3.71
C THR A 20 5.87 -12.32 5.10
N GLY A 21 4.83 -12.50 5.91
CA GLY A 21 4.79 -12.01 7.28
C GLY A 21 3.90 -12.89 8.15
N THR A 22 3.99 -12.70 9.47
CA THR A 22 3.16 -13.39 10.45
C THR A 22 1.70 -12.90 10.40
N MET A 23 1.50 -11.63 10.03
CA MET A 23 0.19 -11.01 9.92
C MET A 23 0.01 -10.34 8.55
N THR A 24 -1.14 -10.55 7.94
CA THR A 24 -1.55 -9.86 6.71
C THR A 24 -2.93 -9.26 6.88
N THR A 25 -3.05 -7.94 6.70
CA THR A 25 -4.31 -7.20 6.81
C THR A 25 -4.71 -6.66 5.43
N PRO A 26 -5.86 -7.08 4.86
CA PRO A 26 -6.37 -6.47 3.64
C PRO A 26 -6.96 -5.08 3.95
N LEU A 27 -6.56 -4.10 3.15
CA LEU A 27 -7.05 -2.73 3.14
C LEU A 27 -7.70 -2.46 1.78
N PHE A 28 -8.54 -1.42 1.68
CA PHE A 28 -9.22 -1.04 0.42
C PHE A 28 -9.92 -2.22 -0.27
N ASN A 29 -10.69 -3.02 0.49
CA ASN A 29 -11.35 -4.24 -0.01
C ASN A 29 -10.39 -5.27 -0.64
N GLY A 30 -9.13 -5.31 -0.19
CA GLY A 30 -8.12 -6.26 -0.66
C GLY A 30 -7.29 -5.77 -1.85
N LEU A 31 -7.41 -4.49 -2.24
CA LEU A 31 -6.54 -3.87 -3.24
C LEU A 31 -5.14 -3.54 -2.69
N LEU A 32 -5.01 -3.41 -1.37
CA LEU A 32 -3.75 -3.21 -0.70
C LEU A 32 -3.65 -4.21 0.45
N LEU A 33 -2.53 -4.92 0.55
CA LEU A 33 -2.25 -5.78 1.70
C LEU A 33 -1.17 -5.13 2.53
N ARG A 34 -1.42 -4.94 3.82
CA ARG A 34 -0.37 -4.65 4.81
C ARG A 34 0.16 -5.97 5.34
N ILE A 35 1.46 -6.18 5.24
CA ILE A 35 2.16 -7.40 5.64
C ILE A 35 3.12 -7.02 6.77
N ILE A 36 2.97 -7.67 7.92
CA ILE A 36 3.82 -7.46 9.09
C ILE A 36 4.48 -8.79 9.44
N ASP A 37 5.80 -8.77 9.53
CA ASP A 37 6.58 -9.87 10.09
C ASP A 37 7.00 -9.50 11.52
N GLU A 38 6.24 -9.96 12.51
CA GLU A 38 6.48 -9.67 13.93
C GLU A 38 7.81 -10.24 14.44
N ARG A 39 8.37 -11.26 13.77
CA ARG A 39 9.67 -11.82 14.17
C ARG A 39 10.83 -10.87 13.87
N THR A 40 10.70 -10.08 12.81
CA THR A 40 11.74 -9.15 12.36
C THR A 40 11.36 -7.69 12.60
N GLY A 41 10.13 -7.42 13.07
CA GLY A 41 9.59 -6.06 13.17
C GLY A 41 9.36 -5.40 11.81
N THR A 42 9.35 -6.17 10.71
CA THR A 42 9.28 -5.60 9.35
C THR A 42 7.85 -5.35 8.93
N TRP A 43 7.57 -4.14 8.49
CA TRP A 43 6.32 -3.73 7.86
C TRP A 43 6.53 -3.58 6.37
N GLY A 44 5.55 -4.01 5.59
CA GLY A 44 5.55 -3.85 4.15
C GLY A 44 4.14 -3.88 3.58
N PHE A 45 4.05 -3.59 2.30
CA PHE A 45 2.80 -3.49 1.59
C PHE A 45 2.89 -4.19 0.25
N TYR A 46 1.77 -4.75 -0.19
CA TYR A 46 1.59 -5.28 -1.53
C TYR A 46 0.37 -4.65 -2.21
N SER A 47 0.56 -4.11 -3.41
CA SER A 47 -0.51 -3.59 -4.25
C SER A 47 -1.12 -4.72 -5.07
N ASN A 48 -2.39 -5.02 -4.82
CA ASN A 48 -3.17 -6.04 -5.52
C ASN A 48 -4.07 -5.40 -6.60
N THR A 49 -3.56 -4.37 -7.30
CA THR A 49 -4.27 -3.68 -8.38
C THR A 49 -3.30 -3.32 -9.51
N GLU A 50 -3.83 -3.23 -10.73
CA GLU A 50 -3.11 -2.72 -11.90
C GLU A 50 -3.43 -1.24 -12.20
N ASP A 51 -4.43 -0.67 -11.53
CA ASP A 51 -5.02 0.60 -11.96
C ASP A 51 -4.69 1.78 -11.04
N TYR A 52 -4.16 1.53 -9.84
CA TYR A 52 -3.86 2.57 -8.86
C TYR A 52 -2.47 2.41 -8.28
N GLU A 53 -1.86 3.54 -7.95
CA GLU A 53 -0.71 3.63 -7.07
C GLU A 53 -1.18 4.09 -5.68
N PHE A 54 -0.54 3.58 -4.64
CA PHE A 54 -0.85 3.94 -3.26
C PHE A 54 0.20 4.89 -2.71
N HIS A 55 -0.26 6.03 -2.19
CA HIS A 55 0.55 6.96 -1.42
C HIS A 55 0.27 6.67 0.05
N ILE A 56 1.28 6.15 0.75
CA ILE A 56 1.17 5.61 2.11
C ILE A 56 1.91 6.54 3.05
N PHE A 57 1.20 7.06 4.04
CA PHE A 57 1.73 7.93 5.09
C PHE A 57 1.43 7.32 6.45
N TYR A 58 2.46 7.19 7.29
CA TYR A 58 2.34 6.75 8.67
C TYR A 58 3.05 7.72 9.59
N LEU A 59 2.33 8.20 10.59
CA LEU A 59 2.92 8.91 11.72
C LEU A 59 3.05 7.91 12.87
N PHE A 60 4.27 7.48 13.16
CA PHE A 60 4.58 6.59 14.27
C PHE A 60 4.83 7.41 15.54
N GLY A 61 4.40 6.91 16.69
CA GLY A 61 4.58 7.60 17.97
C GLY A 61 6.06 7.79 18.33
N VAL A 62 6.34 8.81 19.14
CA VAL A 62 7.70 9.24 19.51
C VAL A 62 8.56 8.15 20.17
N ASP A 63 7.93 7.18 20.83
CA ASP A 63 8.63 6.05 21.48
C ASP A 63 8.96 4.91 20.50
N SER A 64 8.65 5.04 19.21
CA SER A 64 8.96 4.03 18.20
C SER A 64 10.43 4.10 17.79
N THR A 65 11.04 2.93 17.55
CA THR A 65 12.41 2.84 17.04
C THR A 65 12.36 2.16 15.69
N LEU A 66 12.57 2.91 14.61
CA LEU A 66 12.31 2.47 13.24
C LEU A 66 13.45 2.83 12.30
N GLU A 67 13.68 1.94 11.33
CA GLU A 67 14.57 2.14 10.20
C GLU A 67 13.75 2.07 8.89
N PRO A 68 13.91 3.04 7.97
CA PRO A 68 13.19 3.02 6.70
C PRO A 68 13.81 2.03 5.71
N PHE A 69 12.99 1.45 4.84
CA PHE A 69 13.46 0.63 3.73
C PHE A 69 13.41 1.36 2.39
N GLY A 70 14.46 1.16 1.59
CA GLY A 70 14.46 1.50 0.17
C GLY A 70 14.20 3.00 -0.08
N GLN A 71 13.08 3.30 -0.73
CA GLN A 71 12.65 4.66 -1.06
C GLN A 71 11.69 5.27 -0.03
N THR A 72 11.50 4.61 1.12
CA THR A 72 10.69 5.17 2.20
C THR A 72 11.39 6.41 2.74
N THR A 73 10.69 7.54 2.69
CA THR A 73 11.18 8.79 3.28
C THR A 73 10.76 8.79 4.75
N MET A 74 11.70 9.06 5.65
CA MET A 74 11.46 9.13 7.09
C MET A 74 11.89 10.51 7.59
N THR A 75 11.05 11.15 8.39
CA THR A 75 11.30 12.49 8.95
C THR A 75 10.84 12.50 10.41
N GLU A 76 11.70 13.02 11.29
CA GLU A 76 11.35 13.24 12.69
C GLU A 76 10.56 14.54 12.82
N GLU A 77 9.41 14.47 13.47
CA GLU A 77 8.49 15.57 13.75
C GLU A 77 8.29 15.69 15.27
N ASP A 78 7.78 16.83 15.75
CA ASP A 78 7.55 17.03 17.20
C ASP A 78 6.62 15.98 17.81
N ASP A 79 5.66 15.48 17.01
CA ASP A 79 4.63 14.52 17.43
C ASP A 79 5.01 13.05 17.16
N GLY A 80 6.16 12.77 16.54
CA GLY A 80 6.58 11.41 16.21
C GLY A 80 7.47 11.27 14.97
N ILE A 81 7.42 10.11 14.32
CA ILE A 81 8.22 9.80 13.12
C ILE A 81 7.28 9.65 11.93
N MET A 82 7.35 10.58 10.97
CA MET A 82 6.59 10.51 9.72
C MET A 82 7.34 9.66 8.69
N CYS A 83 6.66 8.65 8.16
CA CYS A 83 7.16 7.79 7.10
C CYS A 83 6.24 7.82 5.88
N GLU A 84 6.82 7.96 4.69
CA GLU A 84 6.10 8.11 3.44
C GLU A 84 6.65 7.19 2.35
N MET A 85 5.75 6.58 1.57
CA MET A 85 6.14 5.74 0.44
C MET A 85 5.06 5.70 -0.65
N THR A 86 5.50 5.70 -1.91
CA THR A 86 4.67 5.36 -3.07
C THR A 86 4.84 3.88 -3.44
N LEU A 87 3.72 3.17 -3.53
CA LEU A 87 3.64 1.77 -3.92
C LEU A 87 2.90 1.63 -5.26
N TYR A 88 3.59 1.07 -6.24
CA TYR A 88 3.04 0.92 -7.59
C TYR A 88 2.23 -0.38 -7.76
N PRO A 89 1.47 -0.49 -8.87
CA PRO A 89 0.75 -1.70 -9.23
C PRO A 89 1.54 -3.02 -9.12
N LEU A 90 0.89 -4.05 -8.57
CA LEU A 90 1.42 -5.41 -8.43
C LEU A 90 2.77 -5.51 -7.70
N GLU A 91 3.17 -4.45 -7.02
CA GLU A 91 4.46 -4.35 -6.37
C GLU A 91 4.35 -4.72 -4.88
N THR A 92 5.41 -5.32 -4.35
CA THR A 92 5.61 -5.43 -2.91
C THR A 92 6.80 -4.58 -2.49
N LYS A 93 6.61 -3.67 -1.53
CA LYS A 93 7.70 -2.93 -0.90
C LYS A 93 7.69 -3.11 0.61
N LYS A 94 8.87 -3.29 1.19
CA LYS A 94 9.08 -3.08 2.61
C LYS A 94 9.03 -1.58 2.89
N PHE A 95 8.51 -1.22 4.05
CA PHE A 95 8.26 0.16 4.44
C PHE A 95 9.19 0.57 5.58
N VAL A 96 9.04 -0.04 6.75
CA VAL A 96 9.90 0.21 7.93
C VAL A 96 10.23 -1.10 8.65
N GLN A 97 11.29 -1.11 9.44
CA GLN A 97 11.61 -2.20 10.38
C GLN A 97 11.93 -1.63 11.76
N GLY A 98 11.42 -2.30 12.79
CA GLY A 98 11.74 -2.02 14.18
C GLY A 98 10.55 -2.19 15.10
N ASP A 99 10.57 -1.49 16.22
CA ASP A 99 9.57 -1.56 17.27
C ASP A 99 8.61 -0.36 17.16
N VAL A 100 7.34 -0.66 16.87
CA VAL A 100 6.26 0.33 16.76
C VAL A 100 5.52 0.44 18.08
N SER A 101 5.46 1.64 18.66
CA SER A 101 4.69 1.90 19.89
C SER A 101 3.20 2.19 19.59
N SER A 102 2.94 3.25 18.83
CA SER A 102 1.63 3.66 18.30
C SER A 102 1.79 4.18 16.87
N TYR A 103 0.69 4.24 16.13
CA TYR A 103 0.71 4.83 14.78
C TYR A 103 -0.65 5.37 14.38
N GLU A 104 -0.61 6.43 13.57
CA GLU A 104 -1.72 6.89 12.73
C GLU A 104 -1.33 6.72 11.27
N CYS A 105 -2.32 6.51 10.40
CA CYS A 105 -2.04 6.33 8.98
C CYS A 105 -3.05 7.03 8.09
N LYS A 106 -2.54 7.51 6.96
CA LYS A 106 -3.32 8.03 5.85
C LYS A 106 -2.84 7.33 4.60
N ILE A 107 -3.77 6.74 3.86
CA ILE A 107 -3.45 6.02 2.62
C ILE A 107 -4.38 6.56 1.54
N GLU A 108 -3.80 6.90 0.40
CA GLU A 108 -4.53 7.41 -0.76
C GLU A 108 -4.29 6.51 -1.96
N ALA A 109 -5.37 6.03 -2.58
CA ALA A 109 -5.31 5.38 -3.89
C ALA A 109 -5.43 6.45 -4.97
N ARG A 110 -4.38 6.64 -5.77
CA ARG A 110 -4.34 7.63 -6.84
C ARG A 110 -4.22 6.93 -8.20
N PRO A 111 -4.74 7.54 -9.28
CA PRO A 111 -4.41 7.09 -10.63
C PRO A 111 -2.90 7.07 -10.85
N LEU A 112 -2.45 6.21 -11.74
CA LEU A 112 -1.03 6.06 -12.08
C LEU A 112 -0.46 7.39 -12.57
N SER A 113 0.66 7.77 -11.97
CA SER A 113 1.40 8.99 -12.27
C SER A 113 2.13 8.91 -13.62
N GLU A 114 2.53 10.07 -14.15
CA GLU A 114 3.39 10.13 -15.34
C GLU A 114 4.73 9.41 -15.10
N GLU A 115 5.29 9.54 -13.89
CA GLU A 115 6.51 8.84 -13.46
C GLU A 115 6.39 7.31 -13.60
N TYR A 116 5.22 6.76 -13.25
CA TYR A 116 4.96 5.34 -13.45
C TYR A 116 4.98 4.95 -14.93
N PHE A 117 4.35 5.74 -15.81
CA PHE A 117 4.35 5.44 -17.25
C PHE A 117 5.73 5.59 -17.90
N GLN A 118 6.52 6.57 -17.45
CA GLN A 118 7.90 6.76 -17.92
C GLN A 118 8.80 5.58 -17.53
N SER A 119 8.65 5.06 -16.30
CA SER A 119 9.40 3.88 -15.83
C SER A 119 8.88 2.55 -16.42
N HIS A 120 7.63 2.51 -16.89
CA HIS A 120 6.98 1.33 -17.47
C HIS A 120 6.52 1.56 -18.91
N PRO A 121 7.44 1.70 -19.89
CA PRO A 121 7.11 2.07 -21.28
C PRO A 121 6.23 1.06 -22.01
N LYS A 122 6.08 -0.16 -21.47
CA LYS A 122 5.17 -1.19 -21.99
C LYS A 122 3.70 -0.91 -21.66
N VAL A 123 3.43 -0.09 -20.65
CA VAL A 123 2.08 0.27 -20.24
C VAL A 123 1.58 1.41 -21.14
N ASN A 124 0.46 1.17 -21.84
CA ASN A 124 -0.12 2.18 -22.71
C ASN A 124 -0.99 3.16 -21.90
N GLU A 125 -0.44 4.33 -21.61
CA GLU A 125 -1.09 5.43 -20.87
C GLU A 125 -2.47 5.80 -21.45
N ARG A 126 -2.57 5.96 -22.78
CA ARG A 126 -3.84 6.29 -23.44
C ARG A 126 -4.91 5.20 -23.25
N LYS A 127 -4.50 3.92 -23.27
CA LYS A 127 -5.38 2.78 -23.00
C LYS A 127 -5.76 2.74 -21.53
N TYR A 128 -4.87 3.11 -20.62
CA TYR A 128 -5.16 3.22 -19.19
C TYR A 128 -6.25 4.25 -18.91
N TYR A 129 -6.06 5.51 -19.31
CA TYR A 129 -7.07 6.55 -19.07
C TYR A 129 -8.42 6.24 -19.72
N ARG A 130 -8.43 5.57 -20.88
CA ARG A 130 -9.68 5.13 -21.51
C ARG A 130 -10.49 4.16 -20.62
N ARG A 131 -9.85 3.33 -19.80
CA ARG A 131 -10.53 2.39 -18.89
C ARG A 131 -11.11 3.07 -17.66
N LEU A 132 -10.48 4.17 -17.20
CA LEU A 132 -10.94 4.92 -16.03
C LEU A 132 -12.17 5.80 -16.32
N VAL A 133 -12.36 6.21 -17.58
CA VAL A 133 -13.51 7.05 -17.94
C VAL A 133 -14.79 6.22 -17.91
N PRO A 134 -15.84 6.65 -17.19
CA PRO A 134 -17.14 5.98 -17.21
C PRO A 134 -17.65 5.83 -18.64
N PRO A 135 -18.26 4.67 -19.00
CA PRO A 135 -18.84 4.51 -20.32
C PRO A 135 -19.88 5.61 -20.55
N LYS A 136 -19.83 6.24 -21.73
CA LYS A 136 -20.80 7.27 -22.11
C LYS A 136 -22.21 6.67 -22.05
N ALA A 137 -23.15 7.38 -21.42
CA ALA A 137 -24.53 6.94 -21.14
C ALA A 137 -25.44 6.69 -22.36
N LYS A 138 -24.92 6.34 -23.54
CA LYS A 138 -25.68 6.08 -24.78
C LYS A 138 -25.68 4.60 -25.20
N SER A 139 -25.66 3.68 -24.25
CA SER A 139 -25.63 2.23 -24.53
C SER A 139 -26.48 1.41 -23.54
N PHE A 140 -27.64 1.93 -23.15
CA PHE A 140 -28.74 1.13 -22.59
C PHE A 140 -30.01 1.44 -23.38
#